data_AF-A0A7S4IBU4-F1
#
_entry.id   AF-A0A7S4IBU4-F1
#
_cell.length_a   1.000
_cell.length_b   1.000
_cell.length_c   1.000
_cell.angle_alpha   90.00
_cell.angle_beta   90.00
_cell.angle_gamma   90.00
#
_symmetry.space_group_name_H-M   'P 1'
#
loop_
_entity.id
_entity.type
_entity.pdbx_description
1 polymer ?
#
loop_
_entity_poly.entity_id
_entity_poly.type
_entity_poly.pdbx_seq_one_letter_code
_entity_poly.pdbx_strand_id
1 'polypeptide(L)'
;MPAGDLASMIDACGCVQESAVRLYVAEVLSGMRYLHDHGVIHRDIKPSNVLIAASGHVKLADFGLCTSKSRRKQCGTLPYISPEVLFDTEVAALPTAVDLWSVGVLLYELVVGEVRPTHSEAFISSHS
;
A
#
# COMPACT_ATOMS: atom_id res chain seq x y z
N MET A 1 18.50 -0.77 1.93
CA MET A 1 18.51 -2.01 2.74
C MET A 1 18.91 -3.17 1.83
N PRO A 2 19.62 -4.21 2.31
CA PRO A 2 20.32 -5.16 1.44
C PRO A 2 19.43 -6.13 0.64
N ALA A 3 18.13 -6.22 0.90
CA ALA A 3 17.23 -7.19 0.28
C ALA A 3 16.13 -6.55 -0.62
N GLY A 4 16.23 -5.25 -0.92
CA GLY A 4 15.26 -4.54 -1.76
C GLY A 4 13.93 -4.25 -1.07
N ASP A 5 12.86 -4.25 -1.86
CA ASP A 5 11.48 -3.95 -1.47
C ASP A 5 10.52 -5.03 -2.00
N LEU A 6 9.27 -5.01 -1.52
CA LEU A 6 8.28 -6.00 -1.94
C LEU A 6 7.91 -5.88 -3.43
N ALA A 7 8.02 -4.71 -4.05
CA ALA A 7 7.76 -4.57 -5.50
C ALA A 7 8.79 -5.37 -6.30
N SER A 8 10.06 -5.17 -5.99
CA SER A 8 11.18 -5.91 -6.60
C SER A 8 11.06 -7.42 -6.41
N MET A 9 10.51 -7.86 -5.27
CA MET A 9 10.26 -9.28 -5.00
C MET A 9 9.10 -9.84 -5.83
N ILE A 10 8.01 -9.07 -6.01
CA ILE A 10 6.90 -9.46 -6.91
C ILE A 10 7.43 -9.59 -8.33
N ASP A 11 8.18 -8.59 -8.83
CA ASP A 11 8.77 -8.60 -10.17
C ASP A 11 9.68 -9.83 -10.41
N ALA A 12 10.43 -10.24 -9.38
CA ALA A 12 11.35 -11.37 -9.49
C ALA A 12 10.65 -12.74 -9.39
N CYS A 13 9.60 -12.87 -8.57
CA CYS A 13 8.97 -14.15 -8.28
C CYS A 13 7.67 -14.39 -9.06
N GLY A 14 7.08 -13.36 -9.65
CA GLY A 14 5.74 -13.39 -10.25
C GLY A 14 4.63 -13.43 -9.20
N CYS A 15 4.74 -14.23 -8.13
CA CYS A 15 3.82 -14.21 -7.00
C CYS A 15 4.52 -14.58 -5.69
N VAL A 16 3.91 -14.24 -4.56
CA VAL A 16 4.44 -14.52 -3.22
C VAL A 16 3.64 -15.66 -2.59
N GLN A 17 4.34 -16.64 -1.98
CA GLN A 17 3.66 -17.73 -1.28
C GLN A 17 2.75 -17.19 -0.16
N GLU A 18 1.54 -17.72 -0.06
CA GLU A 18 0.52 -17.26 0.90
C GLU A 18 1.04 -17.19 2.34
N SER A 19 1.89 -18.15 2.74
CA SER A 19 2.54 -18.17 4.05
C SER A 19 3.42 -16.93 4.30
N ALA A 20 4.19 -16.52 3.31
CA ALA A 20 5.03 -15.31 3.36
C ALA A 20 4.17 -14.05 3.29
N VAL A 21 3.14 -14.02 2.42
CA VAL A 21 2.17 -12.91 2.35
C VAL A 21 1.54 -12.65 3.71
N ARG A 22 1.12 -13.70 4.41
CA ARG A 22 0.52 -13.59 5.75
C ARG A 22 1.47 -12.92 6.74
N LEU A 23 2.76 -13.27 6.71
CA LEU A 23 3.78 -12.67 7.56
C LEU A 23 3.98 -11.18 7.21
N TYR A 24 4.21 -10.87 5.94
CA TYR A 24 4.47 -9.50 5.50
C TYR A 24 3.30 -8.56 5.76
N VAL A 25 2.08 -9.00 5.50
CA VAL A 25 0.88 -8.20 5.77
C VAL A 25 0.67 -7.99 7.27
N ALA A 26 0.95 -9.00 8.11
CA ALA A 26 0.90 -8.83 9.56
C ALA A 26 1.91 -7.79 10.06
N GLU A 27 3.13 -7.78 9.52
CA GLU A 27 4.17 -6.80 9.88
C GLU A 27 3.84 -5.40 9.39
N VAL A 28 3.31 -5.27 8.17
CA VAL A 28 2.81 -3.99 7.63
C VAL A 28 1.67 -3.44 8.50
N LEU A 29 0.70 -4.27 8.87
CA LEU A 29 -0.40 -3.88 9.76
C LEU A 29 0.11 -3.47 11.15
N SER A 30 1.11 -4.16 11.68
CA SER A 30 1.75 -3.81 12.94
C SER A 30 2.44 -2.44 12.86
N GLY A 31 3.18 -2.17 11.79
CA GLY A 31 3.82 -0.87 11.55
C GLY A 31 2.80 0.25 11.33
N MET A 32 1.75 -0.01 10.56
CA MET A 32 0.65 0.92 10.32
C MET A 32 -0.07 1.28 11.62
N ARG A 33 -0.41 0.27 12.44
CA ARG A 33 -1.01 0.49 13.76
C ARG A 33 -0.14 1.38 14.64
N TYR A 34 1.17 1.14 14.67
CA TYR A 34 2.09 1.99 15.41
C TYR A 34 2.02 3.46 14.95
N LEU A 35 1.95 3.72 13.65
CA LEU A 35 1.79 5.09 13.12
C LEU A 35 0.45 5.69 13.55
N HIS A 36 -0.64 4.94 13.40
CA HIS A 36 -1.99 5.39 13.75
C HIS A 36 -2.13 5.69 15.25
N ASP A 37 -1.55 4.86 16.11
CA ASP A 37 -1.51 5.08 17.56
C ASP A 37 -0.75 6.37 17.95
N HIS A 38 0.15 6.86 17.07
CA HIS A 38 0.86 8.14 17.21
C HIS A 38 0.22 9.27 16.40
N GLY A 39 -0.99 9.06 15.87
CA GLY A 39 -1.72 10.05 15.07
C GLY A 39 -1.07 10.37 13.73
N VAL A 40 -0.29 9.46 13.15
CA VAL A 40 0.35 9.59 11.84
C VAL A 40 -0.35 8.70 10.82
N ILE A 41 -0.75 9.28 9.69
CA ILE A 41 -1.32 8.58 8.53
C ILE A 41 -0.25 8.51 7.45
N HIS A 42 0.01 7.33 6.89
CA HIS A 42 1.10 7.13 5.91
C HIS A 42 0.77 7.68 4.53
N ARG A 43 -0.42 7.34 4.00
CA ARG A 43 -0.99 7.79 2.71
C ARG A 43 -0.27 7.33 1.44
N ASP A 44 0.70 6.42 1.54
CA ASP A 44 1.40 5.87 0.37
C ASP A 44 1.95 4.47 0.66
N ILE A 45 1.14 3.63 1.30
CA ILE A 45 1.49 2.21 1.51
C ILE A 45 1.35 1.49 0.17
N LYS A 46 2.46 0.92 -0.31
CA LYS A 46 2.58 0.14 -1.56
C LYS A 46 3.83 -0.73 -1.49
N PRO A 47 3.98 -1.77 -2.33
CA PRO A 47 5.10 -2.70 -2.22
C PRO A 47 6.49 -2.04 -2.29
N SER A 48 6.66 -1.00 -3.11
CA SER A 48 7.94 -0.28 -3.21
C SER A 48 8.30 0.55 -1.97
N ASN A 49 7.31 0.83 -1.10
CA ASN A 49 7.50 1.49 0.19
C ASN A 49 7.55 0.49 1.37
N VAL A 50 7.65 -0.81 1.08
CA VAL A 50 7.84 -1.86 2.09
C VAL A 50 9.18 -2.52 1.87
N LEU A 51 10.14 -2.20 2.73
CA LEU A 51 11.52 -2.64 2.60
C LEU A 51 11.74 -3.98 3.29
N ILE A 52 12.52 -4.85 2.67
CA ILE A 52 12.92 -6.14 3.22
C ILE A 52 14.25 -5.96 3.96
N ALA A 53 14.28 -6.31 5.24
CA ALA A 53 15.49 -6.34 6.05
C ALA A 53 16.33 -7.58 5.74
N ALA A 54 17.62 -7.56 6.09
CA ALA A 54 18.50 -8.72 5.91
C ALA A 54 18.03 -9.98 6.67
N SER A 55 17.20 -9.79 7.71
CA SER A 55 16.55 -10.87 8.46
C SER A 55 15.32 -11.47 7.77
N GLY A 56 14.88 -10.92 6.62
CA GLY A 56 13.65 -11.32 5.93
C GLY A 56 12.37 -10.61 6.40
N HIS A 57 12.43 -9.89 7.52
CA HIS A 57 11.30 -9.09 8.03
C HIS A 57 11.11 -7.80 7.23
N VAL A 58 9.87 -7.29 7.18
CA VAL A 58 9.54 -6.05 6.44
C VAL A 58 9.38 -4.83 7.33
N LYS A 59 9.60 -3.65 6.75
CA LYS A 59 9.41 -2.35 7.41
C LYS A 59 8.80 -1.33 6.44
N LEU A 60 7.89 -0.51 6.93
CA LEU A 60 7.37 0.64 6.20
C LEU A 60 8.49 1.69 5.98
N ALA A 61 8.45 2.34 4.82
CA ALA A 61 9.39 3.38 4.41
C ALA A 61 8.68 4.48 3.61
N ASP A 62 9.43 5.54 3.30
CA ASP A 62 8.95 6.74 2.62
C ASP A 62 7.79 7.47 3.33
N PHE A 63 8.17 8.27 4.31
CA PHE A 63 7.25 9.08 5.11
C PHE A 63 6.98 10.46 4.47
N GLY A 64 7.36 10.68 3.20
CA GLY A 64 7.24 11.99 2.54
C GLY A 64 5.80 12.50 2.40
N LEU A 65 4.83 11.59 2.37
CA LEU A 65 3.40 11.90 2.32
C LEU A 65 2.70 11.76 3.68
N CYS A 66 3.42 11.50 4.77
CA CYS A 66 2.79 11.34 6.08
C CYS A 66 2.11 12.63 6.59
N THR A 67 1.06 12.48 7.39
CA THR A 67 0.41 13.62 8.03
C THR A 67 -0.25 13.26 9.35
N SER A 68 -0.29 14.21 10.28
CA SER A 68 -1.05 14.12 11.53
C SER A 68 -2.38 14.87 11.52
N LYS A 69 -2.74 15.46 10.38
CA LYS A 69 -4.00 16.19 10.18
C LYS A 69 -4.81 15.49 9.11
N SER A 70 -6.13 15.59 9.18
CA SER A 70 -7.01 15.24 8.06
C SER A 70 -6.80 16.23 6.91
N ARG A 71 -5.70 16.10 6.16
CA ARG A 71 -5.45 16.88 4.95
C ARG A 71 -6.21 16.25 3.79
N ARG A 72 -7.18 16.99 3.23
CA ARG A 72 -7.97 16.63 2.04
C ARG A 72 -7.18 16.66 0.71
N LYS A 73 -5.86 16.61 0.76
CA LYS A 73 -5.07 16.67 -0.48
C LYS A 73 -5.04 15.28 -1.10
N GLN A 74 -5.60 15.14 -2.30
CA GLN A 74 -5.43 13.95 -3.12
C GLN A 74 -3.93 13.70 -3.33
N CYS A 75 -3.44 12.59 -2.79
CA CYS A 75 -2.05 12.16 -2.85
C CYS A 75 -1.96 10.65 -2.60
N GLY A 76 -0.80 10.09 -2.90
CA GLY A 76 -0.57 8.65 -2.92
C GLY A 76 -0.41 8.13 -4.35
N THR A 77 -0.24 6.83 -4.47
CA THR A 77 -0.01 6.15 -5.75
C THR A 77 -1.32 5.56 -6.25
N LEU A 78 -1.76 5.97 -7.46
CA LEU A 78 -3.13 5.79 -7.98
C LEU A 78 -3.82 4.44 -7.68
N PRO A 79 -3.18 3.27 -7.88
CA PRO A 79 -3.83 1.98 -7.60
C PRO A 79 -4.16 1.73 -6.12
N TYR A 80 -3.44 2.38 -5.20
CA TYR A 80 -3.53 2.18 -3.75
C TYR A 80 -4.31 3.30 -3.05
N ILE A 81 -4.76 4.32 -3.78
CA ILE A 81 -5.56 5.41 -3.22
C ILE A 81 -6.97 4.90 -2.97
N SER A 82 -7.50 5.16 -1.78
CA SER A 82 -8.86 4.80 -1.42
C SER A 82 -9.90 5.66 -2.14
N PRO A 83 -11.10 5.11 -2.42
CA PRO A 83 -12.10 5.81 -3.22
C PRO A 83 -12.54 7.14 -2.59
N GLU A 84 -12.62 7.23 -1.26
CA GLU A 84 -12.95 8.45 -0.55
C GLU A 84 -11.91 9.58 -0.75
N VAL A 85 -10.63 9.24 -0.95
CA VAL A 85 -9.57 10.20 -1.28
C VAL A 85 -9.61 10.58 -2.76
N LEU A 86 -9.97 9.65 -3.65
CA LEU A 86 -10.10 9.92 -5.09
C LEU A 86 -11.29 10.81 -5.43
N PHE A 87 -12.42 10.59 -4.76
CA PHE A 87 -13.69 11.26 -5.06
C PHE A 87 -14.02 12.40 -4.09
N ASP A 88 -13.09 12.77 -3.20
CA ASP A 88 -13.24 13.80 -2.16
C ASP A 88 -14.58 13.70 -1.44
N THR A 89 -14.99 12.46 -1.12
CA THR A 89 -16.26 12.26 -0.43
C THR A 89 -16.11 12.85 0.97
N GLU A 90 -17.09 13.62 1.45
CA GLU A 90 -17.08 14.22 2.79
C GLU A 90 -16.99 13.19 3.94
N VAL A 91 -16.90 11.89 3.62
CA VAL A 91 -16.62 10.75 4.50
C VAL A 91 -15.17 10.80 5.04
N ALA A 92 -14.78 11.94 5.60
CA ALA A 92 -13.56 12.12 6.38
C ALA A 92 -13.69 11.55 7.81
N ALA A 93 -14.52 10.51 8.00
CA ALA A 93 -14.82 9.99 9.32
C ALA A 93 -13.67 9.16 9.91
N LEU A 94 -12.82 8.55 9.08
CA LEU A 94 -11.70 7.72 9.53
C LEU A 94 -10.45 7.97 8.68
N PRO A 95 -9.64 9.00 9.02
CA PRO A 95 -8.41 9.31 8.30
C PRO A 95 -7.40 8.15 8.23
N THR A 96 -7.50 7.19 9.15
CA THR A 96 -6.66 5.98 9.21
C THR A 96 -7.15 4.87 8.27
N ALA A 97 -8.41 4.88 7.83
CA ALA A 97 -8.98 3.86 6.95
C ALA A 97 -8.34 3.88 5.54
N VAL A 98 -7.78 5.04 5.13
CA VAL A 98 -7.10 5.19 3.84
C VAL A 98 -5.87 4.27 3.74
N ASP A 99 -5.11 4.13 4.82
CA ASP A 99 -3.95 3.24 4.86
C ASP A 99 -4.38 1.77 4.85
N LEU A 100 -5.51 1.44 5.51
CA LEU A 100 -6.05 0.09 5.52
C LEU A 100 -6.51 -0.36 4.14
N TRP A 101 -7.10 0.56 3.35
CA TRP A 101 -7.40 0.31 1.93
C TRP A 101 -6.14 -0.02 1.15
N SER A 102 -5.09 0.81 1.27
CA SER A 102 -3.82 0.58 0.59
C SER A 102 -3.19 -0.77 0.97
N VAL A 103 -3.29 -1.19 2.23
CA VAL A 103 -2.87 -2.54 2.68
C VAL A 103 -3.68 -3.64 1.99
N GLY A 104 -4.98 -3.45 1.77
CA GLY A 104 -5.82 -4.40 1.04
C GLY A 104 -5.40 -4.57 -0.43
N VAL A 105 -5.03 -3.47 -1.09
CA VAL A 105 -4.49 -3.52 -2.46
C VAL A 105 -3.13 -4.20 -2.49
N LEU A 106 -2.24 -3.87 -1.54
CA LEU A 106 -0.94 -4.52 -1.38
C LEU A 106 -1.08 -6.04 -1.15
N LEU A 107 -2.00 -6.47 -0.27
CA LEU A 107 -2.28 -7.89 -0.04
C LEU A 107 -2.69 -8.60 -1.35
N TYR A 108 -3.61 -7.99 -2.10
CA TYR A 108 -4.07 -8.54 -3.37
C TYR A 108 -2.89 -8.72 -4.34
N GLU A 109 -2.09 -7.68 -4.50
CA GLU A 109 -0.95 -7.69 -5.43
C GLU A 109 0.11 -8.73 -5.05
N LEU A 110 0.41 -8.89 -3.75
CA LEU A 110 1.33 -9.93 -3.29
C LEU A 110 0.86 -11.36 -3.65
N VAL A 111 -0.45 -11.60 -3.61
CA VAL A 111 -1.04 -12.91 -3.91
C VAL A 111 -1.15 -13.15 -5.41
N VAL A 112 -1.56 -12.14 -6.16
CA VAL A 112 -1.89 -12.26 -7.59
C VAL A 112 -0.67 -12.03 -8.48
N GLY A 113 0.30 -11.24 -8.03
CA GLY A 113 1.48 -10.88 -8.82
C GLY A 113 1.34 -9.62 -9.67
N GLU A 114 0.12 -9.10 -9.79
CA GLU A 114 -0.19 -7.92 -10.58
C GLU A 114 -1.04 -6.95 -9.78
N VAL A 115 -0.77 -5.66 -9.94
CA VAL A 115 -1.72 -4.60 -9.56
C VAL A 115 -2.93 -4.74 -10.46
N ARG A 116 -4.15 -4.76 -9.90
CA ARG A 116 -5.35 -4.69 -10.74
C ARG A 116 -5.22 -3.49 -11.68
N PRO A 117 -5.43 -3.66 -13.00
CA PRO A 117 -5.49 -2.53 -13.90
C PRO A 117 -6.53 -1.57 -13.33
N THR A 118 -6.12 -0.34 -13.03
CA THR A 118 -7.09 0.70 -12.71
C THR A 118 -8.04 0.81 -13.91
N HIS A 119 -9.30 1.19 -13.69
CA HIS A 119 -10.31 1.24 -14.76
C HIS A 119 -9.86 2.02 -16.01
N SER A 120 -8.82 2.87 -15.93
CA SER A 120 -8.18 3.52 -17.08
C SER A 120 -7.43 2.57 -18.01
N GLU A 121 -6.78 1.52 -17.53
CA GLU A 121 -5.99 0.60 -18.37
C GLU A 121 -6.87 -0.45 -19.06
N ALA A 122 -7.92 -0.92 -18.39
CA ALA A 122 -8.93 -1.78 -19.00
C ALA A 122 -9.69 -1.07 -20.15
N PHE A 123 -9.86 0.26 -20.05
CA PHE A 123 -10.51 1.06 -21.10
C PHE A 123 -9.63 1.27 -22.34
N ILE A 124 -8.31 1.34 -22.16
CA ILE A 124 -7.33 1.48 -23.26
C ILE A 124 -7.15 0.13 -23.98
N SER A 125 -7.10 -0.97 -23.24
CA SER A 125 -6.93 -2.30 -23.83
C SER A 125 -8.17 -2.82 -24.57
N SER A 126 -9.38 -2.32 -24.27
CA SER A 126 -10.61 -2.71 -24.98
C SER A 126 -10.88 -1.90 -26.25
N HIS A 127 -10.04 -0.90 -26.56
CA HIS A 127 -10.15 -0.02 -27.73
C HIS A 127 -8.87 0.01 -28.57
N SER A 128 -8.04 -1.04 -28.48
CA SER A 128 -6.86 -1.25 -29.33
C SER A 128 -7.08 -2.40 -30.30
#